data_AF-A0A2D2M920-F1
#
_entry.id   AF-A0A2D2M920-F1
#
_cell.length_a   1.000
_cell.length_b   1.000
_cell.length_c   1.000
_cell.angle_alpha   90.00
_cell.angle_beta   90.00
_cell.angle_gamma   90.00
#
_symmetry.space_group_name_H-M   'P 1'
#
loop_
_entity.id
_entity.type
_entity.pdbx_description
1 polymer ?
#
loop_
_entity_poly.entity_id
_entity_poly.type
_entity_poly.pdbx_seq_one_letter_code
_entity_poly.pdbx_strand_id
1 'polypeptide(L)'
;MTAAKRLEDLAISYAKNRAELMENSKAIRDLHNDVDAYIDMKPFRDRFYQGEWLDDEAVLRWNGWLYAVEVLYILDDKPLDEDDAYRSMAILLDERKAIKQRANALKSRLRQIGNKLLKATA
;
A
#
# COMPACT_ATOMS: atom_id res chain seq x y z
N MET A 1 14.28 -16.28 23.88
CA MET A 1 14.68 -15.92 22.51
C MET A 1 15.84 -14.91 22.56
N THR A 2 17.00 -15.23 21.98
CA THR A 2 18.21 -14.41 22.03
C THR A 2 18.16 -13.22 21.06
N ALA A 3 18.99 -12.19 21.27
CA ALA A 3 19.05 -11.03 20.38
C ALA A 3 19.51 -11.38 18.95
N ALA A 4 20.44 -12.34 18.81
CA ALA A 4 20.86 -12.88 17.51
C ALA A 4 19.71 -13.56 16.77
N LYS A 5 18.92 -14.41 17.47
CA LYS A 5 17.77 -15.08 16.85
C LYS A 5 16.68 -14.09 16.41
N ARG A 6 16.41 -13.06 17.23
CA ARG A 6 15.50 -11.96 16.85
C ARG A 6 15.96 -11.22 15.60
N LEU A 7 17.27 -11.01 15.45
CA LEU A 7 17.84 -10.33 14.29
C LEU A 7 17.68 -11.18 13.02
N GLU A 8 17.95 -12.48 13.12
CA GLU A 8 17.74 -13.45 12.04
C GLU A 8 16.28 -13.48 11.58
N ASP A 9 15.34 -13.61 12.52
CA ASP A 9 13.91 -13.69 12.20
C ASP A 9 13.43 -12.39 11.52
N LEU A 10 13.88 -11.22 12.00
CA LEU A 10 13.58 -9.93 11.35
C LEU A 10 14.18 -9.82 9.94
N ALA A 11 15.37 -10.37 9.72
CA ALA A 11 16.01 -10.36 8.41
C ALA A 11 15.24 -11.24 7.41
N ILE A 12 14.78 -12.43 7.85
CA ILE A 12 13.90 -13.31 7.07
C ILE A 12 12.59 -12.60 6.74
N SER A 13 11.94 -11.97 7.72
CA SER A 13 10.70 -11.20 7.48
C SER A 13 10.92 -10.06 6.50
N TYR A 14 12.06 -9.36 6.57
CA TYR A 14 12.38 -8.29 5.63
C TYR A 14 12.62 -8.81 4.22
N ALA A 15 13.27 -9.97 4.07
CA ALA A 15 13.44 -10.62 2.77
C ALA A 15 12.09 -11.03 2.15
N LYS A 16 11.19 -11.64 2.94
CA LYS A 16 9.82 -11.97 2.50
C LYS A 16 9.04 -10.74 2.06
N ASN A 17 9.06 -9.67 2.84
CA ASN A 17 8.41 -8.40 2.49
C ASN A 17 8.99 -7.77 1.21
N ARG A 18 10.26 -8.06 0.86
CA ARG A 18 10.85 -7.61 -0.40
C ARG A 18 10.34 -8.43 -1.59
N ALA A 19 10.16 -9.74 -1.42
CA ALA A 19 9.55 -10.59 -2.44
C ALA A 19 8.10 -10.16 -2.73
N GLU A 20 7.30 -9.91 -1.68
CA GLU A 20 5.94 -9.38 -1.81
C GLU A 20 5.91 -8.05 -2.58
N LEU A 21 6.88 -7.15 -2.35
CA LEU A 21 6.96 -5.89 -3.09
C LEU A 21 7.27 -6.11 -4.58
N MET A 22 8.08 -7.13 -4.91
CA MET A 22 8.38 -7.50 -6.29
C MET A 22 7.14 -8.08 -6.98
N GLU A 23 6.41 -8.97 -6.31
CA GLU A 23 5.16 -9.54 -6.80
C GLU A 23 4.09 -8.47 -7.04
N ASN A 24 3.86 -7.58 -6.07
CA ASN A 24 2.95 -6.45 -6.23
C ASN A 24 3.37 -5.49 -7.37
N SER A 25 4.67 -5.33 -7.60
CA SER A 25 5.19 -4.52 -8.72
C SER A 25 5.02 -5.19 -10.07
N LYS A 26 5.05 -6.52 -10.11
CA LYS A 26 4.70 -7.28 -11.29
C LYS A 26 3.19 -7.15 -11.57
N ALA A 27 2.34 -7.38 -10.55
CA ALA A 27 0.89 -7.29 -10.69
C ALA A 27 0.41 -5.91 -11.20
N ILE A 28 0.96 -4.81 -10.67
CA ILE A 28 0.61 -3.45 -11.17
C ILE A 28 0.99 -3.27 -12.64
N ARG A 29 2.15 -3.82 -13.06
CA ARG A 29 2.59 -3.74 -14.46
C ARG A 29 1.71 -4.61 -15.36
N ASP A 30 1.41 -5.83 -14.93
CA ASP A 30 0.59 -6.77 -15.67
C ASP A 30 -0.82 -6.17 -15.88
N LEU A 31 -1.40 -5.55 -14.84
CA LEU A 31 -2.68 -4.85 -14.94
C LEU A 31 -2.65 -3.67 -15.92
N HIS A 32 -1.55 -2.92 -15.99
CA HIS A 32 -1.40 -1.87 -17.01
C HIS A 32 -1.25 -2.42 -18.43
N ASN A 33 -0.70 -3.62 -18.60
CA ASN A 33 -0.52 -4.24 -19.89
C ASN A 33 -1.79 -4.94 -20.39
N ASP A 34 -2.60 -5.49 -19.49
CA ASP A 34 -3.81 -6.26 -19.81
C ASP A 34 -4.96 -5.37 -20.30
N VAL A 35 -5.04 -4.13 -19.82
CA VAL A 35 -6.13 -3.20 -20.13
C VAL A 35 -5.91 -2.43 -21.44
N ASP A 36 -4.85 -2.72 -22.22
CA ASP A 36 -4.41 -1.96 -23.41
C ASP A 36 -4.31 -0.42 -23.20
N ALA A 37 -4.38 0.02 -21.94
CA ALA A 37 -4.44 1.41 -21.52
C ALA A 37 -3.84 1.57 -20.12
N TYR A 38 -3.12 2.68 -19.94
CA TYR A 38 -2.62 3.07 -18.63
C TYR A 38 -3.78 3.46 -17.71
N ILE A 39 -3.79 2.90 -16.50
CA ILE A 39 -4.79 3.21 -15.47
C ILE A 39 -4.29 4.41 -14.67
N ASP A 40 -4.85 5.58 -14.95
CA ASP A 40 -4.51 6.79 -14.21
C ASP A 40 -5.41 6.93 -12.97
N MET A 41 -4.80 6.78 -11.79
CA MET A 41 -5.49 6.96 -10.50
C MET A 41 -5.53 8.43 -10.05
N LYS A 42 -4.79 9.32 -10.71
CA LYS A 42 -4.71 10.74 -10.34
C LYS A 42 -6.09 11.42 -10.31
N PRO A 43 -7.03 11.20 -11.26
CA PRO A 43 -8.35 11.82 -11.22
C PRO A 43 -9.14 11.45 -9.96
N PHE A 44 -9.09 10.19 -9.51
CA PHE A 44 -9.74 9.76 -8.26
C PHE A 44 -9.15 10.46 -7.04
N ARG A 45 -7.82 10.54 -6.97
CA ARG A 45 -7.12 11.22 -5.88
C ARG A 45 -7.48 12.70 -5.82
N ASP A 46 -7.41 13.36 -6.98
CA ASP A 46 -7.60 14.80 -7.07
C ASP A 46 -9.06 15.16 -6.75
N ARG A 47 -10.05 14.42 -7.28
CA ARG A 47 -11.47 14.55 -6.92
C ARG A 47 -11.72 14.31 -5.43
N PHE A 48 -11.08 13.31 -4.84
CA PHE A 48 -11.23 13.01 -3.40
C PHE A 48 -10.74 14.16 -2.52
N TYR A 49 -9.64 14.84 -2.89
CA TYR A 49 -9.08 15.95 -2.12
C TYR A 49 -9.65 17.33 -2.45
N GLN A 50 -10.27 17.52 -3.62
CA GLN A 50 -10.87 18.80 -4.02
C GLN A 50 -12.12 19.16 -3.20
N GLY A 51 -12.68 18.22 -2.45
CA GLY A 51 -13.81 18.50 -1.55
C GLY A 51 -15.11 18.84 -2.29
N GLU A 52 -15.22 18.50 -3.58
CA GLU A 52 -16.43 18.72 -4.39
C GLU A 52 -17.68 18.00 -3.85
N TRP A 53 -17.51 17.11 -2.86
CA TRP A 53 -18.54 16.27 -2.25
C TRP A 53 -18.97 16.76 -0.86
N LEU A 54 -18.47 17.92 -0.44
CA LEU A 54 -18.77 18.53 0.85
C LEU A 54 -20.08 19.32 0.76
N ASP A 55 -21.21 18.62 0.66
CA ASP A 55 -22.46 19.18 1.19
C ASP A 55 -22.83 18.51 2.52
N ASP A 56 -23.01 19.41 3.48
CA ASP A 56 -23.49 19.41 4.85
C ASP A 56 -22.96 18.49 5.95
N GLU A 57 -22.26 17.35 5.78
CA GLU A 57 -21.70 16.68 6.98
C GLU A 57 -20.56 15.63 6.87
N ALA A 58 -19.98 15.38 5.70
CA ALA A 58 -18.94 14.34 5.57
C ALA A 58 -17.57 14.88 5.14
N VAL A 59 -16.70 15.19 6.11
CA VAL A 59 -15.25 15.26 5.82
C VAL A 59 -14.78 13.87 5.39
N LEU A 60 -14.71 13.61 4.09
CA LEU A 60 -14.17 12.37 3.55
C LEU A 60 -12.71 12.22 3.99
N ARG A 61 -12.45 11.26 4.89
CA ARG A 61 -11.11 10.94 5.35
C ARG A 61 -10.46 9.96 4.38
N TRP A 62 -9.23 10.23 3.97
CA TRP A 62 -8.47 9.31 3.14
C TRP A 62 -8.15 8.02 3.89
N ASN A 63 -8.88 6.94 3.59
CA ASN A 63 -8.65 5.61 4.18
C ASN A 63 -7.87 4.65 3.26
N GLY A 64 -7.58 5.05 2.02
CA GLY A 64 -6.96 4.20 1.02
C GLY A 64 -7.49 4.53 -0.37
N TRP A 65 -6.79 4.02 -1.38
CA TRP A 65 -7.24 4.10 -2.77
C TRP A 65 -8.54 3.35 -2.97
N LEU A 66 -8.69 2.15 -2.40
CA LEU A 66 -9.89 1.34 -2.59
C LEU A 66 -11.12 2.06 -2.04
N TYR A 67 -11.01 2.55 -0.80
CA TYR A 67 -12.06 3.35 -0.18
C TYR A 67 -12.42 4.58 -1.02
N ALA A 68 -11.42 5.30 -1.56
CA ALA A 68 -11.66 6.46 -2.40
C ALA A 68 -12.42 6.11 -3.68
N VAL A 69 -12.05 5.02 -4.36
CA VAL A 69 -12.74 4.55 -5.56
C VAL A 69 -14.17 4.13 -5.23
N GLU A 70 -14.37 3.29 -4.20
CA GLU A 70 -15.70 2.81 -3.81
C GLU A 70 -16.64 3.95 -3.44
N VAL A 71 -16.18 4.91 -2.64
CA VAL A 71 -16.97 6.10 -2.28
C VAL A 71 -17.32 6.92 -3.52
N LEU A 72 -16.36 7.17 -4.41
CA LEU A 72 -16.61 7.98 -5.61
C LEU A 72 -17.59 7.29 -6.58
N TYR A 73 -17.54 5.96 -6.72
CA TYR A 73 -18.52 5.23 -7.51
C TYR A 73 -19.94 5.27 -6.90
N ILE A 74 -20.05 5.14 -5.57
CA ILE A 74 -21.32 5.28 -4.85
C ILE A 74 -21.92 6.67 -5.08
N LEU A 75 -21.11 7.73 -4.97
CA LEU A 75 -21.56 9.11 -5.16
C LEU A 75 -21.92 9.44 -6.62
N ASP A 76 -21.23 8.82 -7.58
CA ASP A 76 -21.50 8.96 -9.01
C ASP A 76 -22.71 8.11 -9.49
N ASP A 77 -23.35 7.35 -8.60
CA ASP A 77 -24.39 6.35 -8.92
C ASP A 77 -23.96 5.37 -10.03
N LYS A 78 -22.68 4.98 -10.01
CA LYS A 78 -22.10 4.05 -10.99
C LYS A 78 -21.88 2.69 -10.36
N PRO A 79 -22.24 1.59 -11.04
CA PRO A 79 -21.91 0.26 -10.58
C PRO A 79 -20.38 0.07 -10.61
N LEU A 80 -19.82 -0.42 -9.51
CA LEU A 80 -18.43 -0.86 -9.43
C LEU A 80 -18.43 -2.39 -9.49
N ASP A 81 -17.86 -2.96 -10.56
CA ASP A 81 -17.72 -4.42 -10.68
C ASP A 81 -16.40 -4.91 -10.03
N GLU A 82 -16.30 -6.23 -9.81
CA GLU A 82 -15.12 -6.83 -9.17
C GLU A 82 -13.85 -6.82 -10.04
N ASP A 83 -14.03 -6.89 -11.36
CA ASP A 83 -13.01 -6.86 -12.42
C ASP A 83 -12.66 -5.43 -12.89
N ASP A 84 -13.30 -4.40 -12.31
CA ASP A 84 -13.06 -3.00 -12.64
C ASP A 84 -11.58 -2.67 -12.44
N ALA A 85 -10.96 -2.15 -13.51
CA ALA A 85 -9.53 -1.89 -13.57
C ALA A 85 -9.09 -0.86 -12.51
N TYR A 86 -9.93 0.14 -12.18
CA TYR A 86 -9.63 1.13 -11.14
C TYR A 86 -9.73 0.51 -9.75
N ARG A 87 -10.73 -0.35 -9.51
CA ARG A 87 -10.84 -1.10 -8.25
C ARG A 87 -9.61 -2.00 -8.03
N SER A 88 -9.26 -2.77 -9.05
CA SER A 88 -8.11 -3.68 -9.02
C SER A 88 -6.80 -2.93 -8.79
N MET A 89 -6.59 -1.82 -9.49
CA MET A 89 -5.43 -0.95 -9.28
C MET A 89 -5.40 -0.36 -7.87
N ALA A 90 -6.55 0.08 -7.36
CA ALA A 90 -6.67 0.66 -6.01
C ALA A 90 -6.25 -0.34 -4.92
N ILE A 91 -6.70 -1.60 -5.01
CA ILE A 91 -6.28 -2.68 -4.11
C ILE A 91 -4.76 -2.83 -4.12
N LEU A 92 -4.16 -2.94 -5.31
CA LEU A 92 -2.71 -3.12 -5.45
C LEU A 92 -1.90 -1.94 -4.90
N LEU A 93 -2.41 -0.71 -5.01
CA LEU A 93 -1.77 0.47 -4.47
C LEU A 93 -1.86 0.55 -2.94
N ASP A 94 -2.99 0.15 -2.35
CA ASP A 94 -3.14 0.06 -0.90
C ASP A 94 -2.27 -1.05 -0.31
N GLU A 95 -2.21 -2.21 -0.96
CA GLU A 95 -1.25 -3.27 -0.61
C GLU A 95 0.20 -2.78 -0.68
N ARG A 96 0.58 -2.09 -1.75
CA ARG A 96 1.92 -1.50 -1.89
C ARG A 96 2.25 -0.57 -0.73
N LYS A 97 1.29 0.25 -0.30
CA LYS A 97 1.46 1.15 0.85
C LYS A 97 1.70 0.34 2.13
N ALA A 98 0.90 -0.69 2.38
CA ALA A 98 1.06 -1.57 3.54
C ALA A 98 2.43 -2.28 3.55
N ILE A 99 2.85 -2.85 2.41
CA ILE A 99 4.16 -3.51 2.23
C ILE A 99 5.31 -2.53 2.53
N LYS A 100 5.22 -1.28 2.05
CA LYS A 100 6.23 -0.24 2.31
C LYS A 100 6.27 0.17 3.79
N GLN A 101 5.11 0.31 4.44
CA GLN A 101 5.03 0.61 5.87
C GLN A 101 5.65 -0.52 6.72
N ARG A 102 5.32 -1.78 6.41
CA ARG A 102 5.94 -2.95 7.04
C ARG A 102 7.46 -2.95 6.85
N ALA A 103 7.94 -2.69 5.64
CA ALA A 103 9.38 -2.59 5.37
C ALA A 103 10.09 -1.54 6.25
N ASN A 104 9.48 -0.36 6.43
CA ASN A 104 10.04 0.69 7.27
C ASN A 104 10.11 0.28 8.75
N ALA A 105 9.06 -0.36 9.25
CA ALA A 105 9.04 -0.89 10.61
C ALA A 105 10.12 -1.97 10.83
N LEU A 106 10.25 -2.90 9.88
CA LEU A 106 11.28 -3.96 9.90
C LEU A 106 12.70 -3.38 9.87
N LYS A 107 12.98 -2.43 8.96
CA LYS A 107 14.28 -1.74 8.89
C LYS A 107 14.63 -1.03 10.20
N SER A 108 13.66 -0.34 10.80
CA SER A 108 13.86 0.36 12.07
C SER A 108 14.24 -0.63 13.19
N ARG A 109 13.50 -1.74 13.31
CA ARG A 109 13.78 -2.79 14.31
C ARG A 109 15.13 -3.46 14.08
N LEU A 110 15.47 -3.80 12.83
CA LEU A 110 16.77 -4.36 12.47
C LEU A 110 17.91 -3.43 12.90
N ARG A 111 17.81 -2.14 12.60
CA ARG A 111 18.81 -1.13 13.00
C ARG A 111 18.97 -1.05 14.52
N GLN A 112 17.86 -1.01 15.26
CA GLN A 112 17.89 -0.92 16.73
C GLN A 112 18.57 -2.14 17.37
N ILE A 113 18.25 -3.36 16.91
CA ILE A 113 18.85 -4.59 17.46
C ILE A 113 20.31 -4.72 17.03
N GLY A 114 20.62 -4.45 15.76
CA GLY A 114 22.00 -4.48 15.25
C GLY A 114 22.92 -3.53 16.04
N ASN A 115 22.48 -2.31 16.29
CA ASN A 115 23.25 -1.35 17.10
C ASN A 115 23.47 -1.80 18.55
N LYS A 116 22.49 -2.48 19.16
CA LYS A 116 22.64 -3.03 20.51
C LYS A 116 23.68 -4.14 20.55
N LEU A 117 23.70 -5.02 19.54
CA LEU A 117 24.68 -6.10 19.43
C LEU A 117 26.10 -5.55 19.20
N LEU A 118 26.24 -4.55 18.33
CA LEU A 118 27.53 -3.88 18.09
C LEU A 118 28.08 -3.22 19.36
N LYS A 119 27.23 -2.57 20.16
CA LYS A 119 27.64 -1.98 21.44
C LYS A 119 27.98 -3.00 22.52
N ALA A 120 27.36 -4.18 22.48
CA ALA A 120 27.63 -5.25 23.45
C ALA A 120 28.90 -6.06 23.12
N THR A 121 29.43 -5.88 21.90
CA THR A 121 30.66 -6.52 21.41
C THR A 121 31.86 -5.58 21.38
N ALA A 122 31.63 -4.29 21.66
CA ALA A 122 32.64 -3.26 21.85
C ALA A 122 32.90 -3.05 23.35
#